data_AF-A0A662T250-F1
#
_entry.id   AF-A0A662T250-F1
#
_cell.length_a   1.000
_cell.length_b   1.000
_cell.length_c   1.000
_cell.angle_alpha   90.00
_cell.angle_beta   90.00
_cell.angle_gamma   90.00
#
_symmetry.space_group_name_H-M   'P 1'
#
loop_
_entity.id
_entity.type
_entity.pdbx_description
1 polymer ?
#
loop_
_entity_poly.entity_id
_entity_poly.type
_entity_poly.pdbx_seq_one_letter_code
_entity_poly.pdbx_strand_id
1 'polypeptide(L)'
;MRLSKEAQRVLEALSEWMQAVEAPGRSLLAEADARAVVLSAAASVSAVSLASRSLAAPALAAAIAFVAAGGGRWRALKVSAAWALFMAAVALPLIFMVPGEPVASLSLLGLRATATREGVLKAAHLVARVFGSVSMLLAMVVGAGAYRFIAGIAALGAPKHIVEALWGLLRLAPLQIRDMAKLLQAR
;
A
#
# COMPACT_ATOMS: atom_id res chain seq x y z
N MET A 1 -12.76 -31.38 -1.34
CA MET A 1 -12.75 -30.34 -2.41
C MET A 1 -11.31 -29.87 -2.53
N ARG A 2 -10.58 -30.25 -3.59
CA ARG A 2 -9.21 -29.77 -3.79
C ARG A 2 -9.28 -28.24 -3.99
N LEU A 3 -8.49 -27.49 -3.22
CA LEU A 3 -8.26 -26.06 -3.50
C LEU A 3 -7.86 -25.91 -4.96
N SER A 4 -8.41 -24.91 -5.65
CA SER A 4 -7.90 -24.57 -6.98
C SER A 4 -6.42 -24.22 -6.85
N LYS A 5 -5.63 -24.53 -7.90
CA LYS A 5 -4.20 -24.19 -7.94
C LYS A 5 -3.95 -22.70 -7.67
N GLU A 6 -4.93 -21.84 -7.93
CA GLU A 6 -4.87 -20.40 -7.67
C GLU A 6 -4.93 -20.08 -6.18
N ALA A 7 -5.81 -20.74 -5.42
CA ALA A 7 -5.94 -20.50 -3.98
C ALA A 7 -4.67 -20.91 -3.21
N GLN A 8 -4.00 -21.99 -3.65
CA GLN A 8 -2.69 -22.38 -3.10
C GLN A 8 -1.61 -21.33 -3.41
N ARG A 9 -1.54 -20.82 -4.65
CA ARG A 9 -0.59 -19.76 -5.00
C ARG A 9 -0.82 -18.47 -4.20
N VAL A 10 -2.07 -18.12 -3.92
CA VAL A 10 -2.40 -16.94 -3.10
C VAL A 10 -1.93 -17.12 -1.66
N LEU A 11 -2.16 -18.29 -1.07
CA LEU A 11 -1.71 -18.61 0.30
C LEU A 11 -0.18 -18.61 0.43
N GLU A 12 0.52 -19.21 -0.55
CA GLU A 12 1.98 -19.18 -0.59
C GLU A 12 2.51 -17.74 -0.75
N ALA A 13 1.93 -16.96 -1.67
CA ALA A 13 2.31 -15.56 -1.86
C ALA A 13 2.08 -14.70 -0.61
N LEU A 14 0.99 -14.94 0.13
CA LEU A 14 0.70 -14.26 1.41
C LEU A 14 1.72 -14.63 2.49
N SER A 15 2.04 -15.92 2.62
CA SER A 15 3.05 -16.40 3.58
C SER A 15 4.42 -15.80 3.26
N GLU A 16 4.85 -15.84 2.00
CA GLU A 16 6.11 -15.25 1.56
C GLU A 16 6.16 -13.72 1.77
N TRP A 17 5.04 -13.04 1.55
CA TRP A 17 4.94 -11.59 1.76
C TRP A 17 5.08 -11.24 3.24
N MET A 18 4.41 -11.97 4.14
CA MET A 18 4.55 -11.70 5.57
C MET A 18 5.95 -12.02 6.10
N GLN A 19 6.60 -13.08 5.60
CA GLN A 19 8.00 -13.35 5.94
C GLN A 19 8.95 -12.23 5.46
N ALA A 20 8.69 -11.66 4.29
CA ALA A 20 9.48 -10.53 3.77
C ALA A 20 9.26 -9.22 4.55
N VAL A 21 8.11 -9.06 5.19
CA VAL A 21 7.79 -7.93 6.08
C VAL A 21 8.39 -8.12 7.48
N GLU A 22 8.55 -9.37 7.90
CA GLU A 22 9.06 -9.76 9.22
C GLU A 22 10.60 -9.72 9.31
N ALA A 23 11.29 -10.14 8.25
CA ALA A 23 12.75 -10.10 8.19
C ALA A 23 13.24 -8.68 7.85
N PRO A 24 14.02 -8.00 8.72
CA PRO A 24 14.62 -6.72 8.35
C PRO A 24 15.55 -6.93 7.15
N GLY A 25 15.31 -6.20 6.06
CA GLY A 25 16.23 -6.18 4.93
C GLY A 25 17.61 -5.66 5.37
N ARG A 26 18.68 -6.02 4.62
CA ARG A 26 19.99 -5.36 4.73
C ARG A 26 19.90 -3.95 4.14
N SER A 27 19.17 -3.06 4.80
CA SER A 27 18.98 -1.67 4.38
C SER A 27 19.51 -0.72 5.45
N LEU A 28 19.94 0.48 5.06
CA LEU A 28 20.35 1.53 5.98
C LEU A 28 19.22 1.91 6.97
N LEU A 29 17.96 1.68 6.59
CA LEU A 29 16.79 1.89 7.46
C LEU A 29 16.68 0.84 8.56
N ALA A 30 17.27 -0.34 8.36
CA ALA A 30 17.35 -1.36 9.39
C ALA A 30 18.36 -1.00 10.50
N GLU A 31 19.21 0.01 10.32
CA GLU A 31 20.14 0.50 11.34
C GLU A 31 19.63 1.79 12.02
N ALA A 32 18.82 2.60 11.33
CA ALA A 32 18.27 3.87 11.82
C ALA A 32 17.28 3.73 13.00
N ASP A 33 17.29 4.67 13.95
CA ASP A 33 16.36 4.69 15.11
C ASP A 33 14.90 4.47 14.69
N ALA A 34 14.20 3.55 15.37
CA ALA A 34 12.81 3.22 15.11
C ALA A 34 11.87 4.44 15.13
N ARG A 35 12.11 5.42 16.01
CA ARG A 35 11.35 6.69 16.04
C ARG A 35 11.58 7.50 14.77
N ALA A 36 12.83 7.61 14.35
CA ALA A 36 13.21 8.35 13.15
C ALA A 36 12.63 7.71 11.88
N VAL A 37 12.54 6.38 11.82
CA VAL A 37 11.88 5.67 10.71
C VAL A 37 10.39 6.01 10.64
N VAL A 38 9.68 5.99 11.76
CA VAL A 38 8.23 6.30 11.75
C VAL A 38 7.99 7.77 11.43
N LEU A 39 8.80 8.68 11.98
CA LEU A 39 8.70 10.11 11.68
C LEU A 39 9.03 10.42 10.22
N SER A 40 10.06 9.78 9.65
CA SER A 40 10.40 9.95 8.23
C SER A 40 9.35 9.36 7.30
N ALA A 41 8.73 8.23 7.67
CA ALA A 41 7.58 7.69 6.93
C ALA A 41 6.40 8.66 6.95
N ALA A 42 6.03 9.17 8.13
CA ALA A 42 4.94 10.14 8.29
C ALA A 42 5.22 11.44 7.53
N ALA A 43 6.45 11.97 7.61
CA ALA A 43 6.88 13.17 6.89
C ALA A 43 6.82 12.96 5.37
N SER A 44 7.26 11.80 4.88
CA SER A 44 7.26 11.47 3.45
C SER A 44 5.84 11.31 2.91
N VAL A 45 4.96 10.60 3.62
CA VAL A 45 3.53 10.48 3.26
C VAL A 45 2.84 11.84 3.28
N SER A 46 3.15 12.67 4.28
CA SER A 46 2.63 14.04 4.37
C SER A 46 3.12 14.90 3.21
N ALA A 47 4.40 14.83 2.85
CA ALA A 47 4.97 15.57 1.73
C ALA A 47 4.32 15.18 0.38
N VAL A 48 4.14 13.88 0.13
CA VAL A 48 3.45 13.37 -1.07
C VAL A 48 1.97 13.80 -1.06
N SER A 49 1.34 13.83 0.10
CA SER A 49 -0.04 14.30 0.24
C SER A 49 -0.17 15.81 0.04
N LEU A 50 0.75 16.63 0.55
CA LEU A 50 0.66 18.08 0.41
C LEU A 50 1.07 18.58 -0.98
N ALA A 51 1.78 17.75 -1.77
CA ALA A 51 2.13 18.01 -3.15
C ALA A 51 0.88 17.98 -4.08
N SER A 52 0.01 18.96 -3.89
CA SER A 52 -1.31 19.10 -4.51
C SER A 52 -1.26 19.60 -5.95
N ARG A 53 -0.12 20.15 -6.41
CA ARG A 53 0.02 20.80 -7.72
C ARG A 53 0.80 20.00 -8.77
N SER A 54 1.46 18.90 -8.38
CA SER A 54 2.36 18.18 -9.29
C SER A 54 2.20 16.68 -9.19
N LEU A 55 1.99 16.02 -10.34
CA LEU A 55 2.06 14.56 -10.49
C LEU A 55 3.49 14.02 -10.31
N ALA A 56 4.52 14.88 -10.42
CA ALA A 56 5.91 14.45 -10.34
C ALA A 56 6.30 14.01 -8.93
N ALA A 57 5.76 14.64 -7.88
CA ALA A 57 6.05 14.30 -6.49
C ALA A 57 5.62 12.86 -6.11
N PRO A 58 4.36 12.43 -6.36
CA PRO A 58 3.97 11.05 -6.12
C PRO A 58 4.69 10.03 -7.02
N ALA A 59 5.02 10.40 -8.27
CA ALA A 59 5.77 9.54 -9.17
C ALA A 59 7.22 9.31 -8.70
N LEU A 60 7.91 10.39 -8.29
CA LEU A 60 9.24 10.32 -7.69
C LEU A 60 9.21 9.53 -6.39
N ALA A 61 8.17 9.73 -5.58
CA ALA A 61 7.99 8.96 -4.37
C ALA A 61 7.88 7.46 -4.66
N ALA A 62 7.02 7.06 -5.59
CA ALA A 62 6.93 5.66 -5.99
C ALA A 62 8.26 5.10 -6.52
N ALA A 63 9.02 5.89 -7.29
CA ALA A 63 10.34 5.49 -7.80
C ALA A 63 11.37 5.30 -6.68
N ILE A 64 11.46 6.24 -5.72
CA ILE A 64 12.37 6.16 -4.57
C ILE A 64 12.01 4.96 -3.69
N ALA A 65 10.72 4.78 -3.39
CA ALA A 65 10.21 3.63 -2.66
C ALA A 65 10.62 2.30 -3.31
N PHE A 66 10.52 2.24 -4.65
CA PHE A 66 10.87 1.07 -5.43
C PHE A 66 12.37 0.74 -5.39
N VAL A 67 13.22 1.77 -5.41
CA VAL A 67 14.68 1.62 -5.27
C VAL A 67 15.06 1.23 -3.85
N ALA A 68 14.46 1.88 -2.84
CA ALA A 68 14.74 1.66 -1.43
C ALA A 68 14.32 0.26 -0.93
N ALA A 69 13.28 -0.33 -1.53
CA ALA A 69 12.80 -1.67 -1.18
C ALA A 69 13.78 -2.81 -1.55
N GLY A 70 14.85 -2.57 -2.31
CA GLY A 70 15.87 -3.57 -2.62
C GLY A 70 15.31 -4.80 -3.37
N GLY A 71 16.06 -5.92 -3.40
CA GLY A 71 15.90 -7.09 -4.30
C GLY A 71 14.53 -7.78 -4.45
N GLY A 72 13.47 -7.35 -3.74
CA GLY A 72 12.08 -7.82 -3.88
C GLY A 72 11.28 -7.21 -5.04
N ARG A 73 11.97 -6.71 -6.08
CA ARG A 73 11.48 -5.88 -7.21
C ARG A 73 10.13 -6.28 -7.82
N TRP A 74 9.81 -7.58 -7.84
CA TRP A 74 8.58 -8.08 -8.45
C TRP A 74 7.38 -8.09 -7.51
N ARG A 75 7.60 -8.29 -6.20
CA ARG A 75 6.53 -8.41 -5.20
C ARG A 75 5.99 -7.04 -4.81
N ALA A 76 6.89 -6.07 -4.59
CA ALA A 76 6.49 -4.68 -4.34
C ALA A 76 5.69 -4.10 -5.52
N LEU A 77 6.07 -4.43 -6.76
CA LEU A 77 5.37 -4.01 -7.98
C LEU A 77 3.96 -4.61 -8.07
N LYS A 78 3.78 -5.89 -7.74
CA LYS A 78 2.46 -6.53 -7.78
C LYS A 78 1.50 -5.96 -6.75
N VAL A 79 1.97 -5.78 -5.52
CA VAL A 79 1.15 -5.21 -4.43
C VAL A 79 0.82 -3.76 -4.75
N SER A 80 1.80 -2.96 -5.19
CA SER A 80 1.54 -1.57 -5.55
C SER A 80 0.60 -1.46 -6.75
N ALA A 81 0.75 -2.30 -7.78
CA ALA A 81 -0.14 -2.33 -8.94
C ALA A 81 -1.58 -2.73 -8.58
N ALA A 82 -1.76 -3.73 -7.71
CA ALA A 82 -3.09 -4.13 -7.23
C ALA A 82 -3.77 -2.98 -6.46
N TRP A 83 -3.03 -2.29 -5.60
CA TRP A 83 -3.51 -1.10 -4.91
C TRP A 83 -3.81 0.06 -5.87
N ALA A 84 -2.98 0.28 -6.90
CA ALA A 84 -3.24 1.30 -7.92
C ALA A 84 -4.55 1.04 -8.67
N LEU A 85 -4.82 -0.23 -9.02
CA LEU A 85 -6.03 -0.64 -9.71
C LEU A 85 -7.28 -0.45 -8.83
N PHE A 86 -7.18 -0.82 -7.56
CA PHE A 86 -8.25 -0.57 -6.58
C PHE A 86 -8.53 0.92 -6.42
N MET A 87 -7.49 1.75 -6.30
CA MET A 87 -7.66 3.20 -6.17
C MET A 87 -8.20 3.84 -7.45
N ALA A 88 -7.85 3.33 -8.63
CA ALA A 88 -8.43 3.77 -9.90
C ALA A 88 -9.95 3.52 -9.94
N ALA A 89 -10.41 2.38 -9.40
CA ALA A 89 -11.85 2.09 -9.27
C ALA A 89 -12.53 3.05 -8.28
N VAL A 90 -11.89 3.36 -7.14
CA VAL A 90 -12.42 4.31 -6.14
C VAL A 90 -12.44 5.75 -6.67
N ALA A 91 -11.49 6.12 -7.52
CA ALA A 91 -11.41 7.46 -8.10
C ALA A 91 -12.34 7.68 -9.30
N LEU A 92 -12.95 6.62 -9.84
CA LEU A 92 -13.83 6.67 -11.00
C LEU A 92 -15.00 7.67 -10.86
N PRO A 93 -15.69 7.80 -9.72
CA PRO A 93 -16.76 8.77 -9.54
C PRO A 93 -16.31 10.24 -9.69
N LEU A 94 -15.05 10.55 -9.36
CA LEU A 94 -14.53 11.91 -9.50
C LEU A 94 -14.46 12.38 -10.95
N ILE A 95 -14.36 11.44 -11.91
CA ILE A 95 -14.33 11.76 -13.34
C ILE A 95 -15.67 12.38 -13.79
N PHE A 96 -16.77 12.00 -13.14
CA PHE A 96 -18.13 12.42 -13.52
C PHE A 96 -18.72 13.49 -12.60
N MET A 97 -18.26 13.60 -11.34
CA MET A 97 -18.80 14.58 -10.38
C MET A 97 -18.17 15.98 -10.49
N VAL A 98 -16.99 16.10 -11.09
CA VAL A 98 -16.27 17.38 -11.14
C VAL A 98 -16.74 18.20 -12.34
N PRO A 99 -17.23 19.44 -12.15
CA PRO A 99 -17.57 20.33 -13.26
C PRO A 99 -16.30 20.79 -13.99
N GLY A 100 -16.37 20.90 -15.32
CA GLY A 100 -15.21 21.19 -16.16
C GLY A 100 -15.49 21.04 -17.66
N GLU A 101 -14.44 21.09 -18.49
CA GLU A 101 -14.52 20.88 -19.93
C GLU A 101 -14.94 19.44 -20.24
N PRO A 102 -16.08 19.21 -20.91
CA PRO A 102 -16.57 17.87 -21.20
C PRO A 102 -15.70 17.23 -22.29
N VAL A 103 -15.08 16.10 -21.96
CA VAL A 103 -14.26 15.31 -22.89
C VAL A 103 -15.09 14.20 -23.52
N ALA A 104 -16.01 13.61 -22.76
CA ALA A 104 -16.94 12.60 -23.25
C ALA A 104 -18.29 12.74 -22.53
N SER A 105 -19.39 12.55 -23.25
CA SER A 105 -20.72 12.48 -22.65
C SER A 105 -21.29 11.09 -22.88
N LEU A 106 -21.65 10.42 -21.79
CA LEU A 106 -22.33 9.13 -21.80
C LEU A 106 -23.75 9.36 -21.35
N SER A 107 -24.69 9.13 -22.26
CA SER A 107 -26.11 9.00 -21.92
C SER A 107 -26.41 7.53 -21.68
N LEU A 108 -26.39 7.08 -20.43
CA LEU A 108 -26.97 5.79 -20.05
C LEU A 108 -28.32 6.04 -19.37
N LEU A 109 -29.39 5.45 -19.91
CA LEU A 109 -30.70 5.37 -19.26
C LEU A 109 -31.27 6.71 -18.75
N GLY A 110 -31.14 7.80 -19.53
CA GLY A 110 -31.68 9.11 -19.18
C GLY A 110 -30.85 9.93 -18.18
N LEU A 111 -29.79 9.35 -17.61
CA LEU A 111 -28.80 10.06 -16.80
C LEU A 111 -27.65 10.53 -17.72
N ARG A 112 -27.40 11.84 -17.77
CA ARG A 112 -26.25 12.42 -18.48
C ARG A 112 -25.03 12.38 -17.56
N ALA A 113 -24.14 11.41 -17.78
CA ALA A 113 -22.83 11.39 -17.15
C ALA A 113 -21.82 12.07 -18.09
N THR A 114 -21.36 13.26 -17.73
CA THR A 114 -20.33 13.99 -18.48
C THR A 114 -18.97 13.75 -17.82
N ALA A 115 -18.07 13.08 -18.52
CA ALA A 115 -16.67 12.97 -18.10
C ALA A 115 -15.96 14.28 -18.43
N THR A 116 -15.39 14.93 -17.41
CA THR A 116 -14.69 16.21 -17.58
C THR A 116 -13.18 16.04 -17.52
N ARG A 117 -12.44 16.90 -18.24
CA ARG A 117 -10.97 16.90 -18.24
C ARG A 117 -10.42 17.12 -16.82
N GLU A 118 -11.05 18.01 -16.08
CA GLU A 118 -10.75 18.36 -14.69
C GLU A 118 -11.04 17.19 -13.75
N GLY A 119 -12.12 16.44 -14.00
CA GLY A 119 -12.44 15.22 -13.27
C GLY A 119 -11.37 14.14 -13.48
N VAL A 120 -10.92 13.93 -14.72
CA VAL A 120 -9.82 13.01 -15.04
C VAL A 120 -8.51 13.44 -14.37
N LEU A 121 -8.14 14.72 -14.44
CA LEU A 121 -6.92 15.23 -13.81
C LEU A 121 -6.96 15.14 -12.29
N LYS A 122 -8.11 15.38 -11.66
CA LYS A 122 -8.28 15.22 -10.21
C LYS A 122 -8.24 13.74 -9.81
N ALA A 123 -8.86 12.85 -10.58
CA ALA A 123 -8.79 11.42 -10.36
C ALA A 123 -7.34 10.91 -10.48
N ALA A 124 -6.62 11.33 -11.53
CA ALA A 124 -5.21 10.98 -11.73
C ALA A 124 -4.32 11.49 -10.57
N HIS A 125 -4.51 12.73 -10.12
CA HIS A 125 -3.80 13.26 -8.95
C HIS A 125 -4.10 12.47 -7.67
N LEU A 126 -5.37 12.09 -7.45
CA LEU A 126 -5.75 11.30 -6.28
C LEU A 126 -5.08 9.93 -6.30
N VAL A 127 -5.18 9.22 -7.43
CA VAL A 127 -4.56 7.89 -7.61
C VAL A 127 -3.05 7.98 -7.41
N ALA A 128 -2.39 8.97 -8.04
CA ALA A 128 -0.96 9.16 -7.90
C ALA A 128 -0.55 9.45 -6.45
N ARG A 129 -1.25 10.37 -5.76
CA ARG A 129 -0.96 10.72 -4.35
C ARG A 129 -1.08 9.52 -3.42
N VAL A 130 -2.14 8.72 -3.57
CA VAL A 130 -2.32 7.53 -2.75
C VAL A 130 -1.27 6.48 -3.09
N PHE A 131 -1.04 6.23 -4.37
CA PHE A 131 -0.03 5.27 -4.81
C PHE A 131 1.37 5.61 -4.31
N GLY A 132 1.78 6.88 -4.43
CA GLY A 132 3.08 7.34 -3.92
C GLY A 132 3.19 7.22 -2.41
N SER A 133 2.12 7.56 -1.67
CA SER A 133 2.09 7.44 -0.20
C SER A 133 2.17 6.00 0.28
N VAL A 134 1.37 5.11 -0.32
CA VAL A 134 1.36 3.67 0.01
C VAL A 134 2.71 3.03 -0.35
N SER A 135 3.27 3.37 -1.51
CA SER A 135 4.58 2.87 -1.93
C SER A 135 5.66 3.26 -0.92
N MET A 136 5.65 4.52 -0.48
CA MET A 136 6.66 5.01 0.45
C MET A 136 6.53 4.40 1.85
N LEU A 137 5.30 4.28 2.34
CA LEU A 137 5.03 3.59 3.60
C LEU A 137 5.49 2.13 3.53
N LEU A 138 5.14 1.43 2.45
CA LEU A 138 5.54 0.04 2.25
C LEU A 138 7.06 -0.11 2.17
N ALA A 139 7.75 0.78 1.47
CA ALA A 139 9.20 0.77 1.38
C ALA A 139 9.87 0.98 2.74
N MET A 140 9.34 1.85 3.59
CA MET A 140 9.86 2.05 4.95
C MET A 140 9.59 0.84 5.85
N VAL A 141 8.38 0.26 5.79
CA VAL A 141 8.02 -0.92 6.59
C VAL A 141 8.86 -2.12 6.19
N VAL A 142 9.04 -2.37 4.89
CA VAL A 142 9.88 -3.46 4.38
C VAL A 142 11.37 -3.19 4.62
N GLY A 143 11.82 -1.94 4.44
CA GLY A 143 13.21 -1.54 4.61
C GLY A 143 13.68 -1.63 6.06
N ALA A 144 12.89 -1.13 7.01
CA ALA A 144 13.22 -1.14 8.43
C ALA A 144 12.74 -2.43 9.16
N GLY A 145 11.79 -3.16 8.59
CA GLY A 145 11.11 -4.28 9.21
C GLY A 145 9.90 -3.84 10.04
N ALA A 146 8.80 -4.59 9.93
CA ALA A 146 7.53 -4.24 10.60
C ALA A 146 7.66 -4.16 12.13
N TYR A 147 8.49 -4.99 12.75
CA TYR A 147 8.73 -4.96 14.18
C TYR A 147 9.33 -3.64 14.66
N ARG A 148 10.31 -3.09 13.94
CA ARG A 148 10.89 -1.77 14.27
C ARG A 148 9.90 -0.65 14.03
N PHE A 149 9.08 -0.77 13.00
CA PHE A 149 8.03 0.20 12.73
C PHE A 149 6.99 0.26 13.88
N ILE A 150 6.53 -0.89 14.37
CA ILE A 150 5.61 -0.97 15.52
C ILE A 150 6.30 -0.47 16.79
N ALA A 151 7.56 -0.83 17.03
CA ALA A 151 8.34 -0.33 18.16
C ALA A 151 8.50 1.20 18.11
N GLY A 152 8.70 1.77 16.93
CA GLY A 152 8.75 3.22 16.71
C GLY A 152 7.42 3.91 17.05
N ILE A 153 6.29 3.33 16.62
CA ILE A 153 4.95 3.82 16.97
C ILE A 153 4.73 3.79 18.49
N ALA A 154 5.11 2.69 19.14
CA ALA A 154 5.03 2.57 20.60
C ALA A 154 5.90 3.63 21.30
N ALA A 155 7.10 3.86 20.78
CA ALA A 155 8.04 4.82 21.34
C ALA A 155 7.63 6.29 21.13
N LEU A 156 6.70 6.56 20.22
CA LEU A 156 6.07 7.88 20.00
C LEU A 156 4.83 8.12 20.89
N GLY A 157 4.51 7.17 21.79
CA GLY A 157 3.43 7.34 22.78
C GLY A 157 2.09 6.72 22.36
N ALA A 158 2.09 5.77 21.42
CA ALA A 158 0.86 5.05 21.08
C ALA A 158 0.32 4.25 22.28
N PRO A 159 -1.02 4.11 22.43
CA PRO A 159 -1.61 3.34 23.50
C PRO A 159 -1.16 1.88 23.49
N LYS A 160 -0.81 1.35 24.67
CA LYS A 160 -0.25 -0.01 24.82
C LYS A 160 -1.13 -1.11 24.20
N HIS A 161 -2.45 -0.99 24.35
CA HIS A 161 -3.41 -1.96 23.79
C HIS A 161 -3.38 -2.02 22.25
N ILE A 162 -3.15 -0.88 21.58
CA ILE A 162 -3.04 -0.84 20.11
C ILE A 162 -1.75 -1.52 19.66
N VAL A 163 -0.65 -1.24 20.37
CA VAL A 163 0.66 -1.83 20.10
C VAL A 163 0.62 -3.35 20.29
N GLU A 164 0.04 -3.82 21.40
CA GLU A 164 -0.12 -5.25 21.69
C GLU A 164 -1.02 -5.95 20.66
N ALA A 165 -2.12 -5.31 20.24
CA ALA A 165 -2.97 -5.84 19.18
C ALA A 165 -2.24 -5.95 17.84
N LEU A 166 -1.46 -4.93 17.47
CA LEU A 166 -0.61 -4.93 16.25
C LEU A 166 0.44 -6.04 16.30
N TRP A 167 1.13 -6.19 17.43
CA TRP A 167 2.09 -7.28 17.66
C TRP A 167 1.43 -8.64 17.57
N GLY A 168 0.27 -8.81 18.20
CA GLY A 168 -0.53 -10.04 18.15
C GLY A 168 -0.92 -10.38 16.72
N LEU A 169 -1.45 -9.42 15.96
CA LEU A 169 -1.81 -9.58 14.55
C LEU A 169 -0.61 -10.00 13.71
N LEU A 170 0.52 -9.29 13.84
CA LEU A 170 1.72 -9.57 13.05
C LEU A 170 2.29 -10.98 13.32
N ARG A 171 2.23 -11.42 14.58
CA ARG A 171 2.74 -12.73 15.01
C ARG A 171 1.78 -13.89 14.73
N LEU A 172 0.46 -13.67 14.87
CA LEU A 172 -0.55 -14.73 14.75
C LEU A 172 -1.01 -14.95 13.31
N ALA A 173 -1.04 -13.90 12.48
CA ALA A 173 -1.43 -14.00 11.08
C ALA A 173 -0.64 -15.09 10.30
N PRO A 174 0.71 -15.19 10.37
CA PRO A 174 1.46 -16.23 9.64
C PRO A 174 1.12 -17.64 10.11
N LEU A 175 0.90 -17.81 11.41
CA LEU A 175 0.55 -19.10 11.99
C LEU A 175 -0.84 -19.53 11.52
N GLN A 176 -1.82 -18.63 11.56
CA GLN A 176 -3.17 -18.93 11.09
C GLN A 176 -3.22 -19.25 9.60
N ILE A 177 -2.49 -18.51 8.77
CA ILE A 177 -2.42 -18.76 7.33
C ILE A 177 -1.79 -20.14 7.05
N ARG A 178 -0.71 -20.47 7.75
CA ARG A 178 -0.02 -21.76 7.61
C ARG A 178 -0.89 -22.93 8.07
N ASP A 179 -1.56 -22.79 9.20
CA ASP A 179 -2.43 -23.84 9.74
C ASP A 179 -3.66 -24.04 8.87
N MET A 180 -4.24 -22.96 8.35
CA MET A 180 -5.35 -23.02 7.40
C MET A 180 -4.92 -23.69 6.09
N ALA A 181 -3.72 -23.41 5.58
CA ALA A 181 -3.16 -24.09 4.41
C ALA A 181 -2.98 -25.60 4.66
N LYS A 182 -2.49 -26.01 5.84
CA LYS A 182 -2.35 -27.43 6.21
C LYS A 182 -3.69 -28.14 6.36
N LEU A 183 -4.67 -27.51 7.02
CA LEU A 183 -6.02 -28.07 7.19
C LEU A 183 -6.73 -28.27 5.85
N LEU A 184 -6.51 -27.37 4.90
CA LEU A 184 -7.07 -27.47 3.55
C LEU A 184 -6.34 -28.50 2.66
N GLN A 185 -5.09 -28.84 2.96
CA GLN A 185 -4.35 -29.92 2.27
C GLN A 185 -4.68 -31.31 2.81
N ALA A 186 -5.11 -31.41 4.07
CA ALA A 186 -5.50 -32.67 4.71
C ALA A 186 -6.94 -33.14 4.37
N ARG A 187 -7.71 -32.34 3.61
CA ARG A 187 -9.09 -32.61 3.16
C ARG A 187 -9.16 -32.78 1.64
#